data_AF-A0A7V8Z5W2-F1
#
_entry.id   AF-A0A7V8Z5W2-F1
#
_cell.length_a   1.000
_cell.length_b   1.000
_cell.length_c   1.000
_cell.angle_alpha   90.00
_cell.angle_beta   90.00
_cell.angle_gamma   90.00
#
_symmetry.space_group_name_H-M   'P 1'
#
loop_
_entity.id
_entity.type
_entity.pdbx_description
1 polymer ?
#
loop_
_entity_poly.entity_id
_entity_poly.type
_entity_poly.pdbx_seq_one_letter_code
_entity_poly.pdbx_strand_id
1 'polypeptide(L)'
;MHVEAFFEFAVTRRVPWGEGLDSLPTHVDAVEDRLHRHGEVKSPYCAADAATDRVTVRFTASGQTRTEAEEVARTVLGDVIRDAAAYHDGLFPYNTEYRMVPRLHSWSGLRTPTWQVRRSRFSIKPVGEVAAS
;
A
#
# COMPACT_ATOMS: atom_id res chain seq x y z
N MET A 1 -4.85 -14.49 14.41
CA MET A 1 -5.00 -13.10 14.90
C MET A 1 -5.23 -12.20 13.70
N HIS A 2 -6.08 -11.17 13.84
CA HIS A 2 -6.32 -10.17 12.79
C HIS A 2 -5.83 -8.80 13.25
N VAL A 3 -5.11 -8.10 12.37
CA VAL A 3 -4.64 -6.74 12.61
C VAL A 3 -5.17 -5.86 11.48
N GLU A 4 -5.90 -4.81 11.86
CA GLU A 4 -6.16 -3.69 10.96
C GLU A 4 -4.89 -2.86 10.86
N ALA A 5 -4.37 -2.75 9.64
CA ALA A 5 -3.22 -1.94 9.31
C ALA A 5 -3.69 -0.65 8.65
N PHE A 6 -3.11 0.47 9.08
CA PHE A 6 -3.30 1.79 8.51
C PHE A 6 -1.95 2.34 8.09
N PHE A 7 -1.87 2.83 6.86
CA PHE A 7 -0.69 3.48 6.30
C PHE A 7 -1.08 4.81 5.65
N GLU A 8 -0.27 5.83 5.90
CA GLU A 8 -0.33 7.11 5.18
C GLU A 8 0.99 7.30 4.43
N PHE A 9 0.89 7.69 3.17
CA PHE A 9 2.02 7.93 2.29
C PHE A 9 2.02 9.36 1.74
N ALA A 10 3.21 9.90 1.52
CA ALA A 10 3.43 10.94 0.51
C ALA A 10 3.87 10.23 -0.77
N VAL A 11 3.18 10.47 -1.88
CA VAL A 11 3.50 9.85 -3.16
C VAL A 11 4.13 10.89 -4.07
N THR A 12 5.38 10.66 -4.45
CA THR A 12 6.12 11.60 -5.30
C THR A 12 6.47 10.96 -6.64
N ARG A 13 6.60 11.80 -7.67
CA ARG A 13 6.95 11.39 -9.02
C ARG A 13 7.81 12.48 -9.64
N ARG A 14 8.79 12.13 -10.46
CA ARG A 14 9.70 13.12 -11.06
C ARG A 14 8.98 13.96 -12.13
N VAL A 15 8.07 13.36 -12.86
CA VAL A 15 7.10 14.07 -13.71
C VAL A 15 5.81 14.22 -12.90
N PRO A 16 5.15 15.39 -12.83
CA PRO A 16 3.87 15.55 -12.12
C PRO A 16 2.78 14.63 -12.68
N TRP A 17 1.78 14.29 -11.87
CA TRP A 17 0.60 13.53 -12.31
C TRP A 17 -0.13 14.23 -13.46
N GLY A 18 -0.64 13.43 -14.40
CA GLY A 18 -1.48 13.90 -15.49
C GLY A 18 -2.96 13.74 -15.16
N GLU A 19 -3.80 13.93 -16.16
CA GLU A 19 -5.24 13.66 -16.06
C GLU A 19 -5.58 12.23 -16.52
N GLY A 20 -6.78 11.77 -16.17
CA GLY A 20 -7.29 10.47 -16.58
C GLY A 20 -6.40 9.32 -16.11
N LEU A 21 -5.97 8.46 -17.05
CA LEU A 21 -5.21 7.24 -16.75
C LEU A 21 -3.80 7.48 -16.18
N ASP A 22 -3.30 8.72 -16.24
CA ASP A 22 -2.00 9.12 -15.68
C ASP A 22 -2.14 9.90 -14.36
N SER A 23 -3.29 9.80 -13.70
CA SER A 23 -3.59 10.50 -12.44
C SER A 23 -3.25 9.67 -11.19
N LEU A 24 -2.99 10.34 -10.06
CA LEU A 24 -2.77 9.67 -8.78
C LEU A 24 -3.96 8.79 -8.36
N PRO A 25 -5.23 9.25 -8.42
CA PRO A 25 -6.38 8.41 -8.09
C PRO A 25 -6.41 7.11 -8.89
N THR A 26 -6.23 7.16 -10.22
CA THR A 26 -6.21 5.94 -11.04
C THR A 26 -5.08 4.98 -10.67
N HIS A 27 -3.92 5.50 -10.28
CA HIS A 27 -2.83 4.65 -9.78
C HIS A 27 -3.19 4.00 -8.43
N VAL A 28 -3.86 4.74 -7.54
CA VAL A 28 -4.32 4.24 -6.24
C VAL A 28 -5.43 3.19 -6.40
N ASP A 29 -6.37 3.38 -7.33
CA ASP A 29 -7.39 2.38 -7.67
C ASP A 29 -6.72 1.06 -8.11
N ALA A 30 -5.65 1.16 -8.91
CA ALA A 30 -4.90 0.00 -9.36
C ALA A 30 -4.17 -0.74 -8.20
N VAL A 31 -3.75 -0.02 -7.17
CA VAL A 31 -3.20 -0.59 -5.92
C VAL A 31 -4.32 -1.28 -5.13
N GLU A 32 -5.47 -0.64 -4.99
CA GLU A 32 -6.63 -1.19 -4.30
C GLU A 32 -7.16 -2.47 -4.96
N ASP A 33 -7.27 -2.50 -6.28
CA ASP A 33 -7.67 -3.67 -7.06
C ASP A 33 -6.72 -4.86 -6.88
N ARG A 34 -5.43 -4.59 -6.63
CA ARG A 34 -4.43 -5.64 -6.35
C ARG A 34 -4.53 -6.12 -4.91
N LEU A 35 -4.77 -5.22 -3.95
CA LEU A 35 -5.05 -5.59 -2.56
C LEU A 35 -6.31 -6.48 -2.46
N HIS A 36 -7.38 -6.14 -3.19
CA HIS A 36 -8.60 -6.95 -3.25
C HIS A 36 -8.36 -8.37 -3.77
N ARG A 37 -7.38 -8.56 -4.66
CA ARG A 37 -7.02 -9.88 -5.21
C ARG A 37 -6.05 -10.65 -4.32
N HIS A 38 -5.50 -10.04 -3.28
CA HIS A 38 -4.57 -10.69 -2.37
C HIS A 38 -5.34 -11.51 -1.33
N GLY A 39 -5.22 -12.85 -1.36
CA GLY A 39 -6.04 -13.76 -0.56
C GLY A 39 -5.93 -13.62 0.97
N GLU A 40 -4.88 -12.96 1.45
CA GLU A 40 -4.63 -12.70 2.88
C GLU A 40 -5.20 -11.38 3.39
N VAL A 41 -5.74 -10.54 2.49
CA VAL A 41 -6.25 -9.20 2.79
C VAL A 41 -7.76 -9.22 2.90
N LYS A 42 -8.29 -8.50 3.89
CA LYS A 42 -9.74 -8.25 4.03
C LYS A 42 -10.04 -6.76 4.10
N SER A 43 -11.14 -6.37 3.48
CA SER A 43 -11.69 -5.00 3.48
C SER A 43 -10.63 -3.93 3.15
N PRO A 44 -9.90 -4.05 2.03
CA PRO A 44 -8.97 -3.01 1.64
C PRO A 44 -9.73 -1.74 1.29
N TYR A 45 -9.11 -0.63 1.64
CA TYR A 45 -9.57 0.72 1.37
C TYR A 45 -8.35 1.56 1.01
N CYS A 46 -8.39 2.21 -0.14
CA CYS A 46 -7.39 3.17 -0.55
C CYS A 46 -8.03 4.50 -0.92
N ALA A 47 -7.36 5.61 -0.60
CA ALA A 47 -7.84 6.93 -0.98
C ALA A 47 -6.68 7.86 -1.30
N ALA A 48 -6.78 8.52 -2.45
CA ALA A 48 -5.85 9.56 -2.89
C ALA A 48 -6.41 10.95 -2.57
N ASP A 49 -5.59 11.80 -1.97
CA ASP A 49 -5.77 13.25 -1.99
C ASP A 49 -4.82 13.84 -3.05
N ALA A 50 -5.36 14.10 -4.24
CA ALA A 50 -4.62 14.63 -5.36
C ALA A 50 -4.13 16.08 -5.15
N ALA A 51 -4.69 16.82 -4.19
CA ALA A 51 -4.23 18.18 -3.90
C ALA A 51 -2.95 18.20 -3.07
N THR A 52 -2.72 17.15 -2.29
CA THR A 52 -1.56 17.04 -1.38
C THR A 52 -0.63 15.86 -1.70
N ASP A 53 -0.91 15.12 -2.78
CA ASP A 53 -0.24 13.89 -3.17
C ASP A 53 -0.14 12.87 -2.02
N ARG A 54 -1.20 12.81 -1.20
CA ARG A 54 -1.27 11.88 -0.06
C ARG A 54 -2.11 10.69 -0.39
N VAL A 55 -1.69 9.53 0.08
CA VAL A 55 -2.47 8.30 -0.03
C VAL A 55 -2.65 7.67 1.34
N THR A 56 -3.90 7.30 1.63
CA THR A 56 -4.25 6.49 2.78
C THR A 56 -4.57 5.08 2.33
N VAL A 57 -4.01 4.08 3.00
CA VAL A 57 -4.30 2.67 2.77
C VAL A 57 -4.69 2.03 4.10
N ARG A 58 -5.82 1.31 4.13
CA ARG A 58 -6.27 0.55 5.29
C ARG A 58 -6.76 -0.82 4.85
N PHE A 59 -6.38 -1.85 5.59
CA PHE A 59 -6.89 -3.21 5.37
C PHE A 59 -6.63 -4.09 6.59
N THR A 60 -7.23 -5.27 6.62
CA THR A 60 -6.97 -6.27 7.65
C THR A 60 -6.07 -7.38 7.11
N ALA A 61 -4.98 -7.66 7.84
CA ALA A 61 -4.09 -8.80 7.62
C ALA A 61 -4.26 -9.84 8.72
N SER A 62 -3.86 -11.08 8.44
CA SER A 62 -3.98 -12.21 9.37
C SER A 62 -2.62 -12.86 9.60
N GLY A 63 -2.37 -13.32 10.84
CA GLY A 63 -1.17 -14.07 11.22
C GLY A 63 -1.40 -14.88 12.50
N GLN A 64 -0.50 -15.78 12.87
CA GLN A 64 -0.60 -16.52 14.14
C GLN A 64 -0.34 -15.61 15.33
N THR A 65 0.62 -14.68 15.19
CA THR A 65 0.94 -13.65 16.20
C THR A 65 0.64 -12.23 15.71
N ARG A 66 0.70 -11.25 16.61
CA ARG A 66 0.57 -9.83 16.25
C ARG A 66 1.69 -9.40 15.31
N THR A 67 2.94 -9.69 15.69
CA THR A 67 4.13 -9.31 14.91
C THR A 67 4.06 -9.88 13.51
N GLU A 68 3.72 -11.16 13.38
CA GLU A 68 3.55 -11.81 12.08
C GLU A 68 2.45 -11.16 11.25
N ALA A 69 1.29 -10.83 11.83
CA ALA A 69 0.22 -10.15 11.10
C ALA A 69 0.64 -8.73 10.63
N GLU A 70 1.44 -8.00 11.43
CA GLU A 70 2.01 -6.71 11.03
C GLU A 70 3.04 -6.86 9.90
N GLU A 71 3.88 -7.90 9.94
CA GLU A 71 4.83 -8.24 8.89
C GLU A 71 4.14 -8.64 7.58
N VAL A 72 3.08 -9.46 7.67
CA VAL A 72 2.22 -9.81 6.52
C VAL A 72 1.62 -8.54 5.92
N ALA A 73 1.06 -7.64 6.73
CA ALA A 73 0.50 -6.39 6.21
C ALA A 73 1.55 -5.56 5.44
N ARG A 74 2.75 -5.38 6.00
CA ARG A 74 3.82 -4.62 5.33
C ARG A 74 4.26 -5.31 4.04
N THR A 75 4.41 -6.63 4.08
CA THR A 75 4.83 -7.45 2.94
C THR A 75 3.84 -7.37 1.80
N VAL A 76 2.56 -7.60 2.08
CA VAL A 76 1.50 -7.54 1.08
C VAL A 76 1.39 -6.16 0.46
N LEU A 77 1.40 -5.11 1.27
CA LEU A 77 1.32 -3.75 0.74
C LEU A 77 2.54 -3.40 -0.12
N GLY A 78 3.74 -3.81 0.31
CA GLY A 78 4.97 -3.63 -0.46
C GLY A 78 4.91 -4.36 -1.80
N ASP A 79 4.46 -5.62 -1.83
CA ASP A 79 4.27 -6.40 -3.05
C ASP A 79 3.27 -5.74 -3.99
N VAL A 80 2.13 -5.30 -3.47
CA VAL A 80 1.10 -4.65 -4.29
C VAL A 80 1.58 -3.32 -4.89
N ILE A 81 2.27 -2.48 -4.13
CA ILE A 81 2.83 -1.21 -4.65
C ILE A 81 3.82 -1.51 -5.79
N ARG A 82 4.67 -2.53 -5.64
CA ARG A 82 5.63 -2.94 -6.68
C ARG A 82 4.95 -3.51 -7.91
N ASP A 83 3.91 -4.32 -7.72
CA ASP A 83 3.08 -4.85 -8.80
C ASP A 83 2.27 -3.76 -9.49
N ALA A 84 2.06 -2.61 -8.84
CA ALA A 84 1.47 -1.41 -9.43
C ALA A 84 2.50 -0.51 -10.15
N ALA A 85 3.74 -0.99 -10.34
CA ALA A 85 4.84 -0.26 -10.97
C ALA A 85 5.33 0.95 -10.14
N ALA A 86 5.39 0.82 -8.82
CA ALA A 86 5.83 1.87 -7.92
C ALA A 86 6.94 1.41 -6.94
N TYR A 87 7.68 2.37 -6.41
CA TYR A 87 8.57 2.18 -5.27
C TYR A 87 7.83 2.49 -3.97
N HIS A 88 8.29 1.93 -2.87
CA HIS A 88 7.94 2.40 -1.53
C HIS A 88 9.20 2.59 -0.69
N ASP A 89 9.11 3.45 0.32
CA ASP A 89 10.19 3.80 1.25
C ASP A 89 9.63 3.87 2.67
N GLY A 90 10.23 3.14 3.63
CA GLY A 90 9.83 3.12 5.04
C GLY A 90 8.75 2.10 5.41
N LEU A 91 8.39 1.17 4.51
CA LEU A 91 7.46 0.08 4.85
C LEU A 91 8.12 -1.03 5.68
N PHE A 92 9.42 -1.23 5.52
CA PHE A 92 10.18 -2.24 6.25
C PHE A 92 11.24 -1.56 7.14
N PRO A 93 11.70 -2.23 8.20
CA PRO A 93 12.86 -1.76 8.95
C PRO A 93 14.07 -1.60 8.02
N TYR A 94 14.91 -0.60 8.29
CA TYR A 94 16.04 -0.17 7.44
C TYR A 94 17.01 -1.31 7.03
N ASN A 95 17.13 -2.35 7.84
CA ASN A 95 17.97 -3.52 7.57
C ASN A 95 17.33 -4.58 6.65
N THR A 96 16.04 -4.42 6.33
CA THR A 96 15.24 -5.36 5.52
C THR A 96 14.86 -4.75 4.16
N GLU A 97 15.13 -3.46 3.95
CA GLU A 97 14.92 -2.75 2.68
C GLU A 97 15.97 -3.13 1.61
N TYR A 98 16.07 -4.41 1.28
CA TYR A 98 16.96 -4.87 0.23
C TYR A 98 16.27 -4.74 -1.14
N ARG A 99 16.68 -3.72 -1.91
CA ARG A 99 16.51 -3.56 -3.37
C ARG A 99 15.13 -3.97 -3.91
N MET A 100 14.13 -3.15 -3.63
CA MET A 100 12.78 -3.36 -4.15
C MET A 100 12.56 -2.60 -5.46
N VAL A 101 12.73 -3.30 -6.58
CA VAL A 101 12.49 -2.78 -7.94
C VAL A 101 11.02 -3.04 -8.33
N PRO A 102 10.32 -2.07 -8.95
CA PRO A 102 8.98 -2.26 -9.51
C PRO A 102 8.95 -3.45 -10.46
N ARG A 103 7.90 -4.28 -10.36
CA ARG A 103 7.78 -5.49 -11.17
C ARG A 103 7.16 -5.24 -12.54
N LEU A 104 6.46 -4.12 -12.73
CA LEU A 104 5.94 -3.69 -14.03
C LEU A 104 6.81 -2.60 -14.66
N HIS A 105 7.30 -2.85 -15.87
CA HIS A 105 8.03 -1.89 -16.71
C HIS A 105 7.11 -0.87 -17.42
N SER A 106 5.83 -0.77 -17.06
CA SER A 106 4.86 0.06 -17.79
C SER A 106 5.14 1.57 -17.67
N TRP A 107 5.92 1.99 -16.68
CA TRP A 107 6.26 3.37 -16.44
C TRP A 107 7.76 3.57 -16.67
N SER A 108 8.14 4.50 -17.55
CA SER A 108 9.54 4.93 -17.65
C SER A 108 10.02 5.40 -16.27
N GLY A 109 11.29 5.23 -15.92
CA GLY A 109 11.81 5.55 -14.58
C GLY A 109 11.57 7.00 -14.09
N LEU A 110 11.18 7.90 -15.00
CA LEU A 110 10.76 9.29 -14.68
C LEU A 110 9.31 9.40 -14.20
N ARG A 111 8.46 8.46 -14.59
CA ARG A 111 7.05 8.41 -14.22
C ARG A 111 6.77 7.35 -13.15
N THR A 112 7.74 6.52 -12.76
CA THR A 112 7.59 5.60 -11.63
C THR A 112 7.36 6.40 -10.34
N PRO A 113 6.24 6.21 -9.62
CA PRO A 113 5.98 6.91 -8.38
C PRO A 113 6.70 6.24 -7.20
N THR A 114 7.02 7.04 -6.18
CA THR A 114 7.62 6.59 -4.92
C THR A 114 6.68 6.91 -3.77
N TRP A 115 6.27 5.87 -3.04
CA TRP A 115 5.37 5.93 -1.88
C TRP A 115 6.19 5.98 -0.59
N GLN A 116 6.35 7.17 -0.02
CA GLN A 116 7.09 7.38 1.22
C GLN A 116 6.15 7.27 2.42
N VAL A 117 6.41 6.31 3.30
CA VAL A 117 5.62 6.12 4.52
C VAL A 117 5.78 7.34 5.41
N ARG A 118 4.65 7.99 5.72
CA ARG A 118 4.58 9.07 6.70
C ARG A 118 4.19 8.56 8.07
N ARG A 119 3.30 7.59 8.11
CA ARG A 119 2.71 7.06 9.33
C ARG A 119 2.19 5.66 9.07
N SER A 120 2.46 4.76 10.01
CA SER A 120 1.86 3.44 10.07
C SER A 120 1.25 3.22 11.45
N ARG A 121 0.12 2.53 11.52
CA ARG A 121 -0.54 2.12 12.77
C ARG A 121 -1.16 0.74 12.58
N PHE A 122 -1.12 -0.05 13.66
CA PHE A 122 -1.63 -1.41 13.69
C PHE A 122 -2.55 -1.56 14.90
N SER A 123 -3.75 -2.07 14.68
CA SER A 123 -4.77 -2.27 15.71
C SER A 123 -5.30 -3.69 15.64
N ILE A 124 -5.34 -4.39 16.78
CA ILE A 124 -5.87 -5.75 16.84
C ILE A 124 -7.38 -5.69 16.60
N LYS A 125 -7.87 -6.47 15.64
CA LYS A 125 -9.31 -6.65 15.40
C LYS A 125 -9.80 -7.92 16.10
N PRO A 126 -10.87 -7.85 16.91
CA PRO A 126 -11.52 -9.04 17.45
C PRO A 126 -12.00 -9.95 16.32
N VAL A 127 -11.88 -11.26 16.51
CA VAL A 127 -12.40 -12.28 15.59
C VAL A 127 -13.93 -12.25 15.67
N GLY A 128 -14.58 -11.34 14.96
CA GLY A 128 -16.03 -11.14 14.98
C GLY A 128 -16.51 -9.83 14.37
N GLU A 129 -15.64 -8.82 14.27
CA GLU A 129 -16.01 -7.50 13.73
C GLU A 129 -15.79 -7.38 12.21
N VAL A 130 -15.44 -8.47 11.53
CA VAL A 130 -15.17 -8.49 10.07
C VAL A 130 -16.47 -8.54 9.24
N ALA A 131 -17.63 -8.41 9.88
CA ALA A 131 -18.94 -8.47 9.23
C ALA A 131 -19.84 -7.33 9.71
N ALA A 132 -19.64 -6.13 9.15
CA ALA A 132 -20.69 -5.14 8.99
C ALA A 132 -20.28 -4.20 7.85
N SER A 133 -20.81 -4.55 6.67
CA SER A 133 -21.16 -3.73 5.49
C SER A 133 -20.34 -2.49 5.15
#